data_AF-A0A944FJW0-F1
#
_entry.id   AF-A0A944FJW0-F1
#
_cell.length_a   1.000
_cell.length_b   1.000
_cell.length_c   1.000
_cell.angle_alpha   90.00
_cell.angle_beta   90.00
_cell.angle_gamma   90.00
#
_symmetry.space_group_name_H-M   'P 1'
#
loop_
_entity.id
_entity.type
_entity.pdbx_description
1 polymer ?
#
loop_
_entity_poly.entity_id
_entity_poly.type
_entity_poly.pdbx_seq_one_letter_code
_entity_poly.pdbx_strand_id
1 'polypeptide(L)' 'MTEMPQLHWFKSSYSGGSGTECVECALGDSATLIRDSKCKNGRTLYFQPSTWLCFIQAINRRELTGTRGQDVVITA' A
#
# COMPACT_ATOMS: atom_id res chain seq x y z
N MET A 1 -25.13 6.70 -13.87
CA MET A 1 -23.82 6.04 -13.98
C MET A 1 -22.99 6.58 -12.83
N THR A 2 -22.79 5.79 -11.79
CA THR A 2 -22.02 6.23 -10.61
C THR A 2 -20.55 6.18 -10.99
N GLU A 3 -19.97 7.34 -11.26
CA GLU A 3 -18.55 7.48 -11.55
C GLU A 3 -17.78 7.00 -10.32
N MET A 4 -17.12 5.84 -10.44
CA MET A 4 -16.20 5.39 -9.40
C MET A 4 -15.05 6.40 -9.38
N PRO A 5 -14.73 7.04 -8.24
CA PRO A 5 -13.64 8.01 -8.20
C PRO A 5 -12.40 7.36 -8.81
N GLN A 6 -11.83 8.01 -9.81
CA GLN A 6 -10.73 7.47 -10.59
C GLN A 6 -9.52 7.27 -9.66
N LEU A 7 -9.34 6.03 -9.19
CA LEU A 7 -8.25 5.69 -8.27
C LEU A 7 -6.92 5.89 -8.99
N HIS A 8 -6.14 6.87 -8.55
CA HIS A 8 -4.78 7.07 -9.02
C HIS A 8 -3.82 6.12 -8.30
N TRP A 9 -3.42 5.07 -9.02
CA TRP A 9 -2.45 4.09 -8.56
C TRP A 9 -1.02 4.56 -8.82
N PHE A 10 -0.17 4.47 -7.81
CA PHE A 10 1.26 4.71 -7.91
C PHE A 10 2.05 3.53 -7.33
N LYS A 11 3.26 3.33 -7.85
CA LYS A 11 4.17 2.26 -7.41
C LYS A 11 5.08 2.75 -6.28
N SER A 12 5.42 1.87 -5.36
CA SER A 12 6.45 2.18 -4.35
C SER A 12 7.83 2.39 -5.01
N SER A 13 8.58 3.37 -4.50
CA SER A 13 9.95 3.67 -4.92
C SER A 13 10.94 2.53 -4.66
N TYR A 14 10.64 1.61 -3.74
CA TYR A 14 11.46 0.43 -3.46
C TYR A 14 11.25 -0.70 -4.47
N SER A 15 10.20 -0.62 -5.30
CA SER A 15 9.91 -1.64 -6.33
C SER A 15 10.92 -1.70 -7.49
N GLY A 16 11.94 -0.83 -7.49
CA GLY A 16 12.94 -0.73 -8.56
C GLY A 16 14.31 -1.36 -8.29
N GLY A 17 14.66 -1.67 -7.03
CA GLY A 17 16.06 -1.97 -6.67
C GLY A 17 16.58 -3.36 -7.07
N SER A 18 15.71 -4.36 -7.16
CA SER A 18 16.07 -5.75 -7.56
C SER A 18 14.88 -6.60 -8.05
N GLY A 19 13.75 -5.98 -8.41
CA GLY A 19 12.63 -6.65 -9.09
C GLY A 19 11.74 -7.58 -8.26
N THR A 20 11.93 -7.66 -6.94
CA THR A 20 11.18 -8.60 -6.08
C THR A 20 9.92 -7.98 -5.47
N GLU A 21 9.95 -6.72 -5.05
CA GLU A 21 8.85 -6.10 -4.30
C GLU A 21 7.96 -5.27 -5.25
N CYS A 22 6.73 -5.68 -5.48
CA CYS A 22 5.87 -5.10 -6.53
C CYS A 22 4.54 -4.64 -5.94
N VAL A 23 4.53 -3.49 -5.27
CA VAL A 23 3.32 -2.98 -4.61
C VAL A 23 2.86 -1.67 -5.27
N GLU A 24 1.56 -1.58 -5.53
CA GLU A 24 0.87 -0.37 -5.95
C GLU A 24 -0.10 0.08 -4.86
N CYS A 25 -0.20 1.39 -4.65
CA CYS A 25 -1.12 2.02 -3.70
C CYS A 25 -2.00 3.03 -4.44
N ALA A 26 -3.26 3.17 -4.00
CA ALA A 26 -4.13 4.27 -4.37
C ALA A 26 -4.73 4.90 -3.11
N LEU A 27 -4.70 6.22 -3.05
CA LEU A 27 -5.31 7.01 -2.00
C LEU A 27 -6.65 7.53 -2.52
N GLY A 28 -7.75 7.08 -1.92
CA GLY A 28 -9.09 7.61 -2.15
C GLY A 28 -9.65 8.25 -0.87
N ASP A 29 -10.67 9.08 -1.03
CA ASP A 29 -11.25 9.85 0.08
C ASP A 29 -11.76 8.98 1.24
N SER A 30 -12.28 7.80 0.91
CA SER A 30 -12.84 6.85 1.88
C SER A 30 -11.91 5.70 2.20
N ALA A 31 -10.75 5.58 1.55
CA ALA A 31 -9.94 4.37 1.61
C ALA A 31 -8.53 4.49 1.05
N THR A 32 -7.62 3.75 1.67
CA THR A 32 -6.34 3.40 1.07
C THR A 32 -6.42 1.98 0.51
N LEU A 33 -6.07 1.82 -0.76
CA LEU A 33 -6.07 0.53 -1.44
C LEU A 33 -4.64 0.12 -1.77
N ILE A 34 -4.31 -1.14 -1.52
CA ILE A 34 -2.99 -1.70 -1.77
C ILE A 34 -3.14 -2.99 -2.54
N ARG A 35 -2.35 -3.16 -3.60
CA ARG A 35 -2.32 -4.41 -4.37
C ARG A 35 -0.92 -4.77 -4.81
N ASP A 36 -0.78 -6.04 -5.19
CA ASP A 36 0.38 -6.50 -5.91
C ASP A 36 0.33 -6.03 -7.37
N SER A 37 1.39 -5.36 -7.82
CA SER A 37 1.53 -4.79 -9.17
C SER A 37 1.68 -5.86 -10.25
N LYS A 38 2.19 -7.06 -9.91
CA LYS A 38 2.34 -8.20 -10.83
C LYS A 38 1.00 -8.93 -11.02
N CYS A 39 0.14 -8.91 -10.01
CA CYS A 39 -1.17 -9.54 -9.99
C CYS A 39 -2.29 -8.49 -9.91
N LYS A 40 -2.44 -7.64 -10.94
CA LYS A 40 -3.44 -6.55 -10.98
C LYS A 40 -4.89 -7.02 -10.84
N ASN A 41 -5.19 -8.25 -11.24
CA ASN A 41 -6.50 -8.90 -11.09
C ASN A 41 -6.62 -9.69 -9.78
N GLY A 42 -5.58 -9.67 -8.94
CA GLY A 42 -5.54 -10.32 -7.64
C GLY A 42 -6.34 -9.54 -6.60
N ARG A 43 -6.22 -9.98 -5.34
CA ARG A 43 -6.89 -9.34 -4.22
C ARG A 43 -6.25 -7.98 -3.91
N THR A 44 -7.09 -6.98 -3.74
CA THR A 44 -6.72 -5.65 -3.25
C THR A 44 -7.07 -5.55 -1.77
N LEU A 45 -6.10 -5.15 -0.96
CA LEU A 45 -6.33 -4.82 0.44
C LEU A 45 -6.95 -3.42 0.54
N TYR A 46 -7.93 -3.28 1.42
CA TYR A 46 -8.64 -2.04 1.68
C TYR A 46 -8.43 -1.65 3.13
N PHE A 47 -8.07 -0.40 3.35
CA PHE A 47 -7.92 0.18 4.68
C PHE A 47 -8.76 1.44 4.78
N GLN A 48 -9.52 1.58 5.86
CA GLN A 48 -10.09 2.87 6.22
C GLN A 48 -8.96 3.86 6.54
N PRO A 49 -9.12 5.17 6.27
CA PRO A 49 -8.06 6.16 6.48
C PRO A 49 -7.49 6.16 7.90
N SER A 50 -8.34 6.00 8.93
CA SER A 50 -7.92 5.91 10.33
C SER A 50 -7.07 4.68 10.63
N THR A 51 -7.42 3.52 10.04
CA THR A 51 -6.65 2.28 10.18
C THR A 51 -5.29 2.42 9.50
N TRP A 52 -5.25 3.03 8.33
CA TRP A 52 -4.01 3.30 7.61
C TRP A 52 -3.07 4.20 8.42
N LEU A 53 -3.59 5.29 9.01
CA LEU A 53 -2.80 6.16 9.90
C LEU A 53 -2.25 5.40 11.11
N CYS A 54 -3.07 4.55 11.74
CA CYS A 54 -2.66 3.77 12.90
C CYS A 54 -1.56 2.77 12.54
N PHE A 55 -1.66 2.13 11.37
CA PHE A 55 -0.63 1.25 10.82
C PHE A 55 0.71 1.98 10.63
N ILE A 56 0.71 3.15 9.99
CA ILE A 56 1.93 3.96 9.79
C ILE A 56 2.53 4.39 11.14
N GLN A 57 1.70 4.78 12.11
CA GLN A 57 2.16 5.12 13.45
C GLN A 57 2.82 3.93 14.15
N ALA A 58 2.23 2.74 14.05
CA ALA A 58 2.78 1.52 14.65
C ALA A 58 4.12 1.11 14.00
N ILE A 59 4.27 1.28 12.67
CA ILE A 59 5.55 1.11 11.98
C ILE A 59 6.60 2.10 12.51
N ASN A 60 6.25 3.39 12.59
CA ASN A 60 7.18 4.43 13.05
C ASN A 60 7.63 4.21 14.50
N ARG A 61 6.75 3.65 15.34
CA ARG A 61 7.06 3.26 16.73
C ARG A 61 7.79 1.93 16.83
N ARG A 62 8.02 1.23 15.72
CA ARG A 62 8.61 -0.12 15.64
C ARG A 62 7.82 -1.17 16.45
N GLU A 63 6.52 -0.94 16.60
CA GLU A 63 5.59 -1.85 17.27
C GLU A 63 5.19 -3.03 16.37
N LEU A 64 5.32 -2.84 15.05
CA LEU A 64 5.16 -3.89 14.05
C LEU A 64 6.54 -4.34 13.57
N THR A 65 7.07 -5.43 14.14
CA THR A 65 8.27 -6.07 13.63
C THR A 65 7.90 -7.08 12.55
N GLY A 66 8.24 -6.79 11.30
CA GLY A 66 8.21 -7.78 10.22
C GLY A 66 9.21 -8.91 10.50
N THR A 67 8.82 -10.15 10.23
CA THR A 67 9.76 -11.28 10.26
C THR A 67 10.79 -11.11 9.14
N ARG A 68 11.93 -10.51 9.49
CA ARG A 68 13.24 -10.59 8.83
C ARG A 68 13.23 -10.30 7.30
N GLY A 69 13.48 -9.03 6.93
CA GLY A 69 14.18 -8.69 5.68
C GLY A 69 13.41 -7.98 4.55
N GLN A 70 12.15 -7.59 4.76
CA GLN A 70 11.37 -6.81 3.78
C GLN A 70 10.61 -5.71 4.55
N ASP A 71 11.28 -4.58 4.81
CA ASP A 71 10.58 -3.38 5.26
C ASP A 71 9.81 -2.85 4.06
N VAL A 72 8.53 -3.22 3.92
CA VAL A 72 7.66 -2.70 2.87
C VAL A 72 7.31 -1.26 3.25
N VAL A 73 8.20 -0.33 2.90
CA VAL A 73 7.94 1.10 3.02
C VAL A 73 7.21 1.55 1.76
N ILE A 74 5.90 1.76 1.90
CA ILE A 74 5.11 2.49 0.89
C ILE A 74 5.21 3.97 1.27
N THR A 75 6.30 4.63 0.86
CA THR A 75 6.37 6.10 0.92
C THR A 75 5.60 6.63 -0.30
N ALA A 76 4.57 7.42 -0.06
CA ALA A 76 3.89 8.20 -1.09
C ALA A 76 4.74 9.42 -1.48
#